data_AF-A0A2D6Y6E6-F1
#
_entry.id   AF-A0A2D6Y6E6-F1
#
_cell.length_a   1.000
_cell.length_b   1.000
_cell.length_c   1.000
_cell.angle_alpha   90.00
_cell.angle_beta   90.00
_cell.angle_gamma   90.00
#
_symmetry.space_group_name_H-M   'P 1'
#
loop_
_entity.id
_entity.type
_entity.pdbx_description
1 polymer ?
#
loop_
_entity_poly.entity_id
_entity_poly.type
_entity_poly.pdbx_seq_one_letter_code
_entity_poly.pdbx_strand_id
1 'polypeptide(L)'
;MPKKRRKLNKDMEADMAASKRKVELITALINDIREEDIQAEYLDAFGKVRTTVVNLIAKYTTDGFCEETEELLSQYREMISTFEEEYEL
;
A
#
# COMPACT_ATOMS: atom_id res chain seq x y z
N MET A 1 -10.63 27.82 12.02
CA MET A 1 -11.54 26.68 12.24
C MET A 1 -10.81 25.61 13.03
N PRO A 2 -11.32 25.13 14.18
CA PRO A 2 -10.70 24.01 14.88
C PRO A 2 -10.75 22.78 13.97
N LYS A 3 -9.59 22.24 13.57
CA LYS A 3 -9.54 20.95 12.86
C LYS A 3 -10.12 19.89 13.80
N LYS A 4 -11.16 19.19 13.36
CA LYS A 4 -11.70 18.03 14.07
C LYS A 4 -10.54 17.07 14.32
N ARG A 5 -10.33 16.63 15.57
CA ARG A 5 -9.28 15.64 15.87
C ARG A 5 -9.63 14.34 15.15
N ARG A 6 -8.68 13.80 14.37
CA ARG A 6 -8.85 12.52 13.69
C ARG A 6 -9.00 11.37 14.68
N LYS A 7 -9.75 10.33 14.32
CA LYS A 7 -9.84 9.10 15.12
C LYS A 7 -8.55 8.29 14.94
N LEU A 8 -7.92 7.88 16.04
CA LEU A 8 -6.72 7.04 16.02
C LEU A 8 -7.10 5.57 16.21
N ASN A 9 -6.31 4.68 15.63
CA ASN A 9 -6.39 3.23 15.74
C ASN A 9 -4.97 2.68 15.58
N LYS A 10 -4.43 2.08 16.66
CA LYS A 10 -3.05 1.60 16.72
C LYS A 10 -2.80 0.40 15.82
N ASP A 11 -3.78 -0.48 15.67
CA ASP A 11 -3.65 -1.68 14.84
C ASP A 11 -3.54 -1.26 13.37
N MET A 12 -4.41 -0.35 12.93
CA MET A 12 -4.31 0.22 11.58
C MET A 12 -3.00 1.01 11.37
N GLU A 13 -2.52 1.74 12.37
CA GLU A 13 -1.21 2.42 12.28
C GLU A 13 -0.05 1.41 12.11
N ALA A 14 -0.11 0.28 12.80
CA ALA A 14 0.86 -0.80 12.66
C ALA A 14 0.76 -1.47 11.28
N ASP A 15 -0.46 -1.74 10.80
CA ASP A 15 -0.74 -2.27 9.47
C ASP A 15 -0.20 -1.34 8.38
N MET A 16 -0.51 -0.04 8.42
CA MET A 16 0.01 0.95 7.46
C MET A 16 1.54 0.99 7.46
N ALA A 17 2.17 0.92 8.64
CA ALA A 17 3.62 0.88 8.74
C ALA A 17 4.22 -0.39 8.12
N ALA A 18 3.55 -1.54 8.29
CA ALA A 18 3.93 -2.80 7.64
C ALA A 18 3.73 -2.73 6.12
N SER A 19 2.59 -2.24 5.65
CA SER A 19 2.29 -2.04 4.23
C SER A 19 3.32 -1.14 3.56
N LYS A 20 3.72 -0.05 4.21
CA LYS A 20 4.76 0.85 3.69
C LYS A 20 6.10 0.13 3.51
N ARG A 21 6.55 -0.61 4.53
CA ARG A 21 7.80 -1.39 4.46
C ARG A 21 7.74 -2.46 3.36
N LYS A 22 6.60 -3.13 3.21
CA LYS A 22 6.39 -4.15 2.18
C LYS A 22 6.48 -3.54 0.78
N VAL A 23 5.84 -2.40 0.56
CA VAL A 23 5.92 -1.65 -0.70
C VAL A 23 7.35 -1.20 -1.00
N GLU A 24 8.08 -0.69 -0.01
CA GLU A 24 9.49 -0.32 -0.17
C GLU A 24 10.35 -1.52 -0.56
N LEU A 25 10.16 -2.67 0.10
CA LEU A 25 10.88 -3.90 -0.19
C LEU A 25 10.61 -4.40 -1.61
N ILE A 26 9.34 -4.54 -2.01
CA ILE A 26 9.00 -5.03 -3.36
C ILE A 26 9.48 -4.05 -4.43
N THR A 27 9.35 -2.75 -4.21
CA THR A 27 9.90 -1.75 -5.13
C THR A 27 11.40 -1.93 -5.33
N ALA A 28 12.15 -2.22 -4.26
CA ALA A 28 13.58 -2.51 -4.35
C ALA A 28 13.86 -3.81 -5.13
N LEU A 29 13.07 -4.87 -4.92
CA LEU A 29 13.19 -6.13 -5.65
C LEU A 29 12.94 -5.93 -7.15
N ILE A 30 11.89 -5.20 -7.52
CA ILE A 30 11.57 -4.90 -8.93
C ILE A 30 12.69 -4.08 -9.57
N ASN A 31 13.23 -3.09 -8.85
CA ASN A 31 14.33 -2.27 -9.34
C ASN A 31 15.65 -3.05 -9.51
N ASP A 32 15.80 -4.22 -8.88
CA ASP A 32 16.96 -5.11 -9.04
C ASP A 32 16.85 -6.03 -10.28
N ILE A 33 15.67 -6.10 -10.91
CA ILE A 33 15.47 -6.83 -12.17
C ILE A 33 16.28 -6.16 -13.29
N ARG A 34 17.15 -6.94 -13.94
CA ARG A 34 18.06 -6.45 -15.00
C ARG A 34 17.43 -6.39 -16.39
N GLU A 35 16.40 -7.19 -16.64
CA GLU A 35 15.70 -7.23 -17.91
C GLU A 35 14.62 -6.14 -17.92
N GLU A 36 14.82 -5.11 -18.74
CA GLU A 36 14.04 -3.88 -18.71
C GLU A 36 12.55 -4.11 -18.99
N ASP A 37 12.23 -4.99 -19.95
CA ASP A 37 10.85 -5.31 -20.29
C ASP A 37 10.12 -6.02 -19.13
N ILE A 38 10.79 -6.96 -18.46
CA ILE A 38 10.25 -7.64 -17.27
C ILE A 38 10.12 -6.65 -16.11
N GLN A 39 11.13 -5.83 -15.88
CA GLN A 39 11.07 -4.81 -14.83
C GLN A 39 9.87 -3.86 -15.05
N ALA A 40 9.65 -3.41 -16.28
CA ALA A 40 8.56 -2.51 -16.62
C ALA A 40 7.19 -3.17 -16.38
N GLU A 41 7.02 -4.44 -16.73
CA GLU A 41 5.80 -5.23 -16.46
C GLU A 41 5.50 -5.29 -14.95
N TYR A 42 6.50 -5.65 -14.15
CA TYR A 42 6.36 -5.69 -12.68
C TYR A 42 6.03 -4.31 -12.10
N LEU A 43 6.68 -3.24 -12.59
CA LEU A 43 6.40 -1.87 -12.13
C LEU A 43 4.97 -1.43 -12.44
N ASP A 44 4.44 -1.78 -13.63
CA ASP A 44 3.09 -1.43 -14.03
C ASP A 44 2.05 -2.18 -13.17
N ALA A 45 2.22 -3.49 -13.02
CA ALA A 45 1.34 -4.31 -12.18
C ALA A 45 1.37 -3.88 -10.71
N PHE A 46 2.56 -3.60 -10.16
CA PHE A 46 2.71 -3.18 -8.77
C PHE A 46 2.24 -1.74 -8.50
N GLY A 47 2.12 -0.92 -9.54
CA GLY A 47 1.77 0.49 -9.44
C GLY A 47 0.47 0.75 -8.68
N LYS A 48 -0.54 -0.11 -8.86
CA LYS A 48 -1.82 -0.03 -8.14
C LYS A 48 -1.66 -0.33 -6.65
N VAL A 49 -0.93 -1.39 -6.29
CA VAL A 49 -0.65 -1.76 -4.88
C VAL A 49 -0.01 -0.59 -4.14
N ARG A 50 1.03 0.01 -4.73
CA ARG A 50 1.71 1.18 -4.17
C ARG A 50 0.77 2.37 -3.99
N THR A 51 -0.06 2.65 -4.99
CA THR A 51 -0.99 3.78 -4.97
C THR A 51 -2.05 3.62 -3.87
N THR A 52 -2.56 2.40 -3.67
CA THR A 52 -3.53 2.11 -2.60
C THR A 52 -2.95 2.39 -1.22
N VAL A 53 -1.69 2.05 -0.95
CA VAL A 53 -1.02 2.37 0.33
C VAL A 53 -0.84 3.88 0.52
N VAL A 54 -0.46 4.61 -0.54
CA VAL A 54 -0.35 6.08 -0.49
C VAL A 54 -1.71 6.70 -0.16
N ASN A 55 -2.78 6.24 -0.81
CA ASN A 55 -4.14 6.72 -0.56
C ASN A 55 -4.61 6.39 0.86
N LEU A 56 -4.35 5.19 1.36
CA LEU A 56 -4.65 4.79 2.74
C LEU A 56 -4.02 5.75 3.75
N ILE A 57 -2.72 6.03 3.61
CA ILE A 57 -1.98 6.91 4.52
C ILE A 57 -2.51 8.35 4.44
N ALA A 58 -2.77 8.85 3.22
CA ALA A 58 -3.30 10.19 3.01
C ALA A 58 -4.70 10.35 3.63
N LYS A 59 -5.56 9.35 3.42
CA LYS A 59 -6.92 9.32 3.95
C LYS A 59 -6.92 9.24 5.47
N TYR A 60 -6.13 8.35 6.06
CA TYR A 60 -5.98 8.25 7.52
C TYR A 60 -5.40 9.53 8.13
N THR A 61 -4.45 10.18 7.45
CA THR A 61 -3.87 11.43 7.94
C THR A 61 -4.92 12.55 8.02
N THR A 62 -5.83 12.59 7.04
CA THR A 62 -6.86 13.63 6.88
C THR A 62 -8.09 13.35 7.76
N ASP A 63 -8.62 12.13 7.70
CA ASP A 63 -9.91 11.76 8.26
C ASP A 63 -9.79 10.84 9.48
N GLY A 64 -8.63 10.20 9.66
CA GLY A 64 -8.41 9.18 10.70
C GLY A 64 -9.02 7.85 10.34
N PHE A 65 -9.21 7.01 11.36
CA PHE A 65 -9.87 5.72 11.23
C PHE A 65 -11.35 5.88 10.89
N CYS A 66 -11.72 5.42 9.69
CA CYS A 66 -13.08 5.37 9.17
C CYS A 66 -13.25 4.21 8.16
N GLU A 67 -14.49 4.01 7.70
CA GLU A 67 -14.86 2.96 6.72
C GLU A 67 -13.96 3.00 5.47
N GLU A 68 -13.70 4.17 4.90
CA GLU A 68 -12.84 4.30 3.72
C GLU A 68 -11.39 3.86 3.99
N THR A 69 -10.85 4.10 5.19
CA THR A 69 -9.50 3.60 5.54
C THR A 69 -9.48 2.10 5.78
N GLU A 70 -10.59 1.53 6.27
CA GLU A 70 -10.72 0.08 6.41
C GLU A 70 -10.81 -0.59 5.04
N GLU A 71 -11.58 0.01 4.12
CA GLU A 71 -11.71 -0.44 2.75
C GLU A 71 -10.37 -0.39 2.01
N LEU A 72 -9.65 0.73 2.08
CA LEU A 72 -8.33 0.88 1.44
C LEU A 72 -7.32 -0.13 1.99
N LEU A 73 -7.35 -0.43 3.29
CA LEU A 73 -6.50 -1.46 3.88
C LEU A 73 -6.88 -2.86 3.38
N SER A 74 -8.18 -3.15 3.27
CA SER A 74 -8.68 -4.42 2.72
C SER A 74 -8.28 -4.58 1.25
N GLN A 75 -8.47 -3.56 0.43
CA GLN A 75 -8.08 -3.54 -0.97
C GLN A 75 -6.57 -3.75 -1.13
N TYR A 76 -5.74 -3.09 -0.31
CA TYR A 76 -4.30 -3.32 -0.31
C TYR A 76 -3.97 -4.78 -0.02
N ARG A 77 -4.59 -5.39 1.01
CA ARG A 77 -4.33 -6.79 1.42
C ARG A 77 -4.69 -7.79 0.32
N GLU A 78 -5.78 -7.56 -0.39
CA GLU A 78 -6.17 -8.39 -1.52
C GLU A 78 -5.19 -8.21 -2.69
N MET A 79 -4.93 -6.97 -3.10
CA MET A 79 -4.04 -6.68 -4.23
C MET A 79 -2.61 -7.18 -4.01
N ILE A 80 -2.07 -7.06 -2.78
CA ILE A 80 -0.72 -7.55 -2.48
C ILE A 80 -0.66 -9.07 -2.53
N SER A 81 -1.68 -9.77 -2.00
CA SER A 81 -1.75 -11.23 -2.06
C SER A 81 -1.80 -11.71 -3.52
N THR A 82 -2.65 -11.10 -4.34
CA THR A 82 -2.75 -11.44 -5.76
C THR A 82 -1.43 -11.17 -6.49
N PHE A 83 -0.79 -10.03 -6.23
CA PHE A 83 0.50 -9.72 -6.84
C PHE A 83 1.59 -10.73 -6.45
N GLU A 84 1.66 -11.12 -5.18
CA GLU A 84 2.62 -12.13 -4.71
C GLU A 84 2.37 -13.50 -5.35
N GLU A 85 1.11 -13.90 -5.49
CA GLU A 85 0.73 -15.14 -6.16
C GLU A 85 1.06 -15.14 -7.66
N GLU A 86 0.76 -14.04 -8.36
CA GLU A 86 0.99 -13.93 -9.82
C GLU A 86 2.47 -13.87 -10.19
N TYR A 87 3.30 -13.26 -9.32
CA TYR A 87 4.71 -12.98 -9.60
C TYR A 87 5.68 -13.84 -8.78
N GLU A 88 5.18 -14.85 -8.06
CA GLU A 88 5.92 -15.81 -7.23
C GLU A 88 6.83 -15.16 -6.16
N LEU A 89 6.31 -14.17 -5.43
CA LEU A 89 7.03 -13.39 -4.41
C LEU A 89 6.68 -13.72 -2.95
#